data_AF-A0A3R7DKS7-F1
#
_entry.id   AF-A0A3R7DKS7-F1
#
_cell.length_a   1.000
_cell.length_b   1.000
_cell.length_c   1.000
_cell.angle_alpha   90.00
_cell.angle_beta   90.00
_cell.angle_gamma   90.00
#
_symmetry.space_group_name_H-M   'P 1'
#
loop_
_entity.id
_entity.type
_entity.pdbx_description
1 polymer ?
#
loop_
_entity_poly.entity_id
_entity_poly.type
_entity_poly.pdbx_seq_one_letter_code
_entity_poly.pdbx_strand_id
1 'polypeptide(L)'
;MSLWKYSFELINKELEVTRKKKQALDNLFAERKISQSTYDYLKSELAKAISELENNLKKLKERMATRAQELESQLSSLELLLASLEIHHAAGDVSDETYEKENKAILLGLEATKRELNDIRNSLQGPTAETAIEEPSTVEEPTSEETETAEAEKPPAELEQTTVSYEEPQIEEQKELEVETSEETSEVSPAASESESSESSIGEDYSTTYHSDEPSNTSSWETKPSTEY
;
A
#
# COMPACT_ATOMS: atom_id res chain seq x y z
N MET A 1 3.68 -7.90 6.19
CA MET A 1 4.22 -6.54 6.01
C MET A 1 3.09 -5.59 5.69
N SER A 2 3.22 -4.30 6.04
CA SER A 2 2.28 -3.26 5.63
C SER A 2 2.31 -3.03 4.12
N LEU A 3 1.16 -2.78 3.48
CA LEU A 3 1.05 -2.70 2.02
C LEU A 3 1.95 -1.60 1.42
N TRP A 4 2.04 -0.43 2.09
CA TRP A 4 2.90 0.67 1.66
C TRP A 4 4.38 0.28 1.61
N LYS A 5 4.84 -0.58 2.52
CA LYS A 5 6.23 -1.02 2.63
C LYS A 5 6.61 -1.95 1.48
N TYR A 6 5.73 -2.91 1.17
CA TYR A 6 5.86 -3.75 -0.02
C TYR A 6 5.88 -2.91 -1.32
N SER A 7 4.97 -1.94 -1.48
CA SER A 7 4.99 -1.05 -2.65
C SER A 7 6.27 -0.21 -2.73
N PHE A 8 6.80 0.24 -1.59
CA PHE A 8 8.03 1.03 -1.53
C PHE A 8 9.25 0.20 -1.94
N GLU A 9 9.41 -1.00 -1.39
CA GLU A 9 10.47 -1.93 -1.73
C GLU A 9 10.41 -2.34 -3.21
N LEU A 10 9.21 -2.64 -3.72
CA LEU A 10 8.98 -3.01 -5.13
C LEU A 10 9.39 -1.89 -6.11
N ILE A 11 8.90 -0.66 -5.92
CA ILE A 11 9.17 0.46 -6.83
C ILE A 11 10.67 0.82 -6.82
N ASN A 12 11.33 0.79 -5.66
CA ASN A 12 12.78 1.04 -5.59
C ASN A 12 13.59 -0.05 -6.31
N LYS A 13 13.22 -1.33 -6.15
CA LYS A 13 13.84 -2.46 -6.85
C LYS A 13 13.64 -2.37 -8.37
N GLU A 14 12.45 -1.99 -8.83
CA GLU A 14 12.16 -1.84 -10.25
C GLU A 14 12.88 -0.64 -10.87
N LEU A 15 13.03 0.47 -10.15
CA LEU A 15 13.88 1.60 -10.53
C LEU A 15 15.35 1.19 -10.67
N GLU A 16 15.88 0.42 -9.72
CA GLU A 16 17.25 -0.09 -9.77
C GLU A 16 17.49 -0.98 -11.01
N VAL A 17 16.60 -1.95 -11.24
CA VAL A 17 16.65 -2.84 -12.40
C VAL A 17 16.52 -2.07 -13.71
N THR A 18 15.64 -1.07 -13.79
CA THR A 18 15.41 -0.29 -15.02
C THR A 18 16.57 0.67 -15.31
N ARG A 19 17.18 1.26 -14.28
CA ARG A 19 18.43 2.04 -14.42
C ARG A 19 19.61 1.14 -14.85
N LYS A 20 19.72 -0.09 -14.32
CA LYS A 20 20.70 -1.09 -14.78
C LYS A 20 20.48 -1.51 -16.24
N LYS A 21 19.22 -1.73 -16.66
CA LYS A 21 18.86 -1.97 -18.08
C LYS A 21 19.28 -0.81 -18.98
N LYS A 22 19.07 0.44 -18.55
CA LYS A 22 19.51 1.64 -19.30
C LYS A 22 21.03 1.70 -19.45
N GLN A 23 21.79 1.47 -18.38
CA GLN A 23 23.25 1.40 -18.43
C GLN A 23 23.75 0.28 -19.38
N ALA A 24 23.11 -0.89 -19.37
CA ALA A 24 23.42 -1.97 -20.29
C ALA A 24 23.12 -1.60 -21.76
N LEU A 25 22.02 -0.88 -22.02
CA LEU A 25 21.69 -0.35 -23.34
C LEU A 25 22.71 0.69 -23.83
N ASP A 26 23.13 1.61 -22.96
CA ASP A 26 24.17 2.60 -23.25
C ASP A 26 25.52 1.91 -23.60
N ASN A 27 25.89 0.84 -22.89
CA ASN A 27 27.07 0.04 -23.19
C ASN A 27 26.96 -0.68 -24.55
N LEU A 28 25.83 -1.35 -24.84
CA LEU A 28 25.61 -2.05 -26.12
C LEU A 28 25.70 -1.10 -27.32
N PHE A 29 25.25 0.15 -27.17
CA PHE A 29 25.40 1.18 -28.18
C PHE A 29 26.85 1.67 -28.32
N ALA A 30 27.56 1.91 -27.22
CA ALA A 30 28.98 2.28 -27.24
C ALA A 30 29.87 1.20 -27.90
N GLU A 31 29.55 -0.08 -27.67
CA GLU A 31 30.18 -1.24 -28.32
C GLU A 31 29.74 -1.45 -29.78
N ARG A 32 28.84 -0.60 -30.31
CA ARG A 32 28.22 -0.69 -31.65
C ARG A 32 27.52 -2.01 -31.96
N LYS A 33 27.04 -2.71 -30.92
CA LYS A 33 26.27 -3.97 -31.06
C LYS A 33 24.82 -3.75 -31.50
N ILE A 34 24.32 -2.52 -31.41
CA ILE A 34 22.98 -2.09 -31.86
C ILE A 34 23.06 -0.82 -32.70
N SER A 35 22.04 -0.59 -33.53
CA SER A 35 21.92 0.63 -34.34
C SER A 35 21.49 1.84 -33.52
N GLN A 36 21.70 3.04 -34.06
CA GLN A 36 21.20 4.31 -33.50
C GLN A 36 19.67 4.27 -33.28
N SER A 37 18.91 3.82 -34.29
CA SER A 37 17.45 3.80 -34.21
C SER A 37 16.91 2.81 -33.17
N THR A 38 17.54 1.64 -33.02
CA THR A 38 17.20 0.69 -31.95
C THR A 38 17.58 1.22 -30.58
N TYR A 39 18.74 1.89 -30.46
CA TYR A 39 19.17 2.54 -29.22
C TYR A 39 18.19 3.64 -28.79
N ASP A 40 17.86 4.59 -29.67
CA ASP A 40 17.01 5.73 -29.34
C ASP A 40 15.60 5.30 -28.93
N TYR A 41 15.01 4.32 -29.63
CA TYR A 41 13.70 3.75 -29.28
C TYR A 41 13.69 3.11 -27.88
N LEU A 42 14.63 2.18 -27.61
CA LEU A 42 14.73 1.52 -26.32
C LEU A 42 15.09 2.50 -25.19
N LYS A 43 15.86 3.56 -25.50
CA LYS A 43 16.20 4.63 -24.58
C LYS A 43 14.99 5.49 -24.22
N SER A 44 14.10 5.80 -25.18
CA SER A 44 12.85 6.51 -24.88
C SER A 44 11.92 5.70 -23.98
N GLU A 45 11.75 4.39 -24.25
CA GLU A 45 10.90 3.54 -23.42
C GLU A 45 11.47 3.33 -22.00
N LEU A 46 12.78 3.11 -21.86
CA LEU A 46 13.41 3.04 -20.54
C LEU A 46 13.38 4.37 -19.79
N ALA A 47 13.50 5.51 -20.48
CA ALA A 47 13.39 6.83 -19.86
C ALA A 47 11.95 7.12 -19.38
N LYS A 48 10.95 6.73 -20.17
CA LYS A 48 9.54 6.80 -19.81
C LYS A 48 9.23 5.92 -18.59
N ALA A 49 9.65 4.66 -18.60
CA ALA A 49 9.47 3.74 -17.47
C ALA A 49 10.12 4.26 -16.17
N ILE A 50 11.34 4.82 -16.25
CA ILE A 50 11.98 5.45 -15.09
C ILE A 50 11.15 6.65 -14.58
N SER A 51 10.66 7.51 -15.48
CA SER A 51 9.84 8.67 -15.11
C SER A 51 8.51 8.28 -14.45
N GLU A 52 7.84 7.24 -14.97
CA GLU A 52 6.60 6.71 -14.40
C GLU A 52 6.83 6.10 -13.01
N LEU A 53 7.91 5.32 -12.83
CA LEU A 53 8.30 4.76 -11.54
C LEU A 53 8.72 5.84 -10.51
N GLU A 54 9.45 6.87 -10.93
CA GLU A 54 9.81 8.02 -10.07
C GLU A 54 8.57 8.83 -9.66
N ASN A 55 7.60 8.99 -10.57
CA ASN A 55 6.31 9.61 -10.28
C ASN A 55 5.48 8.80 -9.27
N ASN A 56 5.46 7.47 -9.43
CA ASN A 56 4.78 6.55 -8.51
C ASN A 56 5.46 6.52 -7.13
N LEU A 57 6.80 6.55 -7.06
CA LEU A 57 7.55 6.66 -5.82
C LEU A 57 7.25 7.98 -5.10
N LYS A 58 7.19 9.10 -5.84
CA LYS A 58 6.81 10.41 -5.28
C LYS A 58 5.40 10.37 -4.67
N LYS A 59 4.39 9.91 -5.43
CA LYS A 59 3.00 9.74 -4.96
C LYS A 59 2.88 8.80 -3.76
N LEU A 60 3.75 7.79 -3.64
CA LEU A 60 3.81 6.92 -2.47
C LEU A 60 4.41 7.64 -1.26
N LYS A 61 5.53 8.36 -1.43
CA LYS A 61 6.14 9.17 -0.35
C LYS A 61 5.20 10.27 0.16
N GLU A 62 4.44 10.91 -0.72
CA GLU A 62 3.42 11.91 -0.35
C GLU A 62 2.33 11.30 0.53
N ARG A 63 1.74 10.16 0.13
CA ARG A 63 0.75 9.44 0.96
C ARG A 63 1.33 8.93 2.28
N MET A 64 2.58 8.48 2.29
CA MET A 64 3.29 8.09 3.51
C MET A 64 3.47 9.27 4.47
N ALA A 65 3.79 10.47 3.97
CA ALA A 65 3.88 11.68 4.79
C ALA A 65 2.51 12.07 5.38
N THR A 66 1.43 12.00 4.59
CA THR A 66 0.07 12.23 5.12
C THR A 66 -0.32 11.20 6.19
N ARG A 67 0.00 9.91 6.00
CA ARG A 67 -0.23 8.86 7.00
C ARG A 67 0.59 9.09 8.27
N ALA A 68 1.81 9.62 8.19
CA ALA A 68 2.59 10.01 9.37
C ALA A 68 1.90 11.12 10.18
N GLN A 69 1.37 12.15 9.51
CA GLN A 69 0.62 13.24 10.17
C GLN A 69 -0.69 12.73 10.80
N GLU A 70 -1.37 11.79 10.14
CA GLU A 70 -2.55 11.12 10.70
C GLU A 70 -2.21 10.29 11.95
N LEU A 71 -1.11 9.51 11.91
CA LEU A 71 -0.61 8.74 13.04
C LEU A 71 -0.19 9.62 14.23
N GLU A 72 0.40 10.79 13.97
CA GLU A 72 0.72 11.79 14.99
C GLU A 72 -0.56 12.29 15.70
N SER A 73 -1.61 12.59 14.93
CA SER A 73 -2.93 12.97 15.48
C SER A 73 -3.62 11.82 16.24
N GLN A 74 -3.51 10.58 15.73
CA GLN A 74 -4.01 9.37 16.40
C GLN A 74 -3.27 9.13 17.73
N LEU A 75 -1.96 9.39 17.79
CA LEU A 75 -1.16 9.26 19.00
C LEU A 75 -1.62 10.25 20.08
N SER A 76 -1.73 11.55 19.77
CA SER A 76 -2.22 12.55 20.74
C SER A 76 -3.68 12.34 21.16
N SER A 77 -4.51 11.76 20.28
CA SER A 77 -5.88 11.35 20.63
C SER A 77 -5.91 10.19 21.64
N LEU A 78 -4.99 9.22 21.51
CA LEU A 78 -4.83 8.12 22.47
C LEU A 78 -4.22 8.58 23.80
N GLU A 79 -3.28 9.54 23.78
CA GLU A 79 -2.74 10.17 25.00
C GLU A 79 -3.83 10.92 25.79
N LEU A 80 -4.71 11.66 25.09
CA LEU A 80 -5.86 12.33 25.71
C LEU A 80 -6.88 11.32 26.27
N LEU A 81 -7.15 10.23 25.55
CA LEU A 81 -8.03 9.17 26.02
C LEU A 81 -7.49 8.47 27.27
N LEU A 82 -6.17 8.20 27.31
CA LEU A 82 -5.51 7.66 28.49
C LEU A 82 -5.66 8.63 29.68
N ALA A 83 -5.33 9.91 29.51
CA ALA A 83 -5.48 10.90 30.57
C ALA A 83 -6.93 11.04 31.07
N SER A 84 -7.92 10.89 30.19
CA SER A 84 -9.34 10.88 30.59
C SER A 84 -9.73 9.64 31.39
N LEU A 85 -9.19 8.47 31.02
CA LEU A 85 -9.43 7.21 31.73
C LEU A 85 -8.81 7.24 33.15
N GLU A 86 -7.58 7.74 33.28
CA GLU A 86 -6.90 7.94 34.57
C GLU A 86 -7.72 8.86 35.51
N ILE A 87 -8.29 9.94 34.97
CA ILE A 87 -9.14 10.87 35.74
C ILE A 87 -10.42 10.17 36.23
N HIS A 88 -11.10 9.41 35.37
CA HIS A 88 -12.33 8.70 35.76
C HIS A 88 -12.08 7.53 36.73
N HIS A 89 -10.97 6.82 36.60
CA HIS A 89 -10.56 5.79 37.57
C HIS A 89 -10.23 6.43 38.93
N ALA A 90 -9.44 7.51 38.95
CA ALA A 90 -9.12 8.25 40.17
C ALA A 90 -10.34 8.92 40.84
N ALA A 91 -11.39 9.24 40.08
CA ALA A 91 -12.67 9.72 40.59
C ALA A 91 -13.56 8.59 41.17
N GLY A 92 -13.31 7.33 40.81
CA GLY A 92 -14.16 6.19 41.12
C GLY A 92 -15.36 6.00 40.17
N ASP A 93 -15.38 6.70 39.02
CA ASP A 93 -16.41 6.54 37.99
C ASP A 93 -16.28 5.20 37.23
N VAL A 94 -15.07 4.62 37.22
CA VAL A 94 -14.69 3.42 36.47
C VAL A 94 -14.13 2.37 37.43
N SER A 95 -14.53 1.10 37.26
CA SER A 95 -14.04 -0.02 38.08
C SER A 95 -12.65 -0.49 37.64
N ASP A 96 -11.87 -1.05 38.57
CA ASP A 96 -10.50 -1.55 38.32
C ASP A 96 -10.44 -2.53 37.13
N GLU A 97 -11.41 -3.45 37.01
CA GLU A 97 -11.50 -4.41 35.88
C GLU A 97 -11.70 -3.69 34.52
N THR A 98 -12.49 -2.61 34.51
CA THR A 98 -12.73 -1.81 33.31
C THR A 98 -11.50 -0.98 32.96
N TYR A 99 -10.91 -0.33 33.97
CA TYR A 99 -9.69 0.46 33.84
C TYR A 99 -8.52 -0.38 33.29
N GLU A 100 -8.18 -1.52 33.89
CA GLU A 100 -7.08 -2.39 33.46
C GLU A 100 -7.27 -2.86 32.00
N LYS A 101 -8.52 -3.19 31.63
CA LYS A 101 -8.87 -3.62 30.28
C LYS A 101 -8.71 -2.49 29.25
N GLU A 102 -9.19 -1.30 29.57
CA GLU A 102 -9.17 -0.14 28.66
C GLU A 102 -7.77 0.48 28.56
N ASN A 103 -7.07 0.64 29.69
CA ASN A 103 -5.67 1.07 29.74
C ASN A 103 -4.79 0.17 28.86
N LYS A 104 -4.88 -1.16 29.04
CA LYS A 104 -4.17 -2.13 28.20
C LYS A 104 -4.48 -1.99 26.70
N ALA A 105 -5.74 -1.71 26.34
CA ALA A 105 -6.13 -1.50 24.94
C ALA A 105 -5.53 -0.20 24.38
N ILE A 106 -5.53 0.89 25.15
CA ILE A 106 -4.96 2.19 24.77
C ILE A 106 -3.43 2.09 24.61
N LEU A 107 -2.74 1.43 25.56
CA LEU A 107 -1.29 1.20 25.50
C LEU A 107 -0.86 0.37 24.27
N LEU A 108 -1.63 -0.68 23.92
CA LEU A 108 -1.40 -1.45 22.69
C LEU A 108 -1.62 -0.58 21.43
N GLY A 109 -2.63 0.29 21.44
CA GLY A 109 -2.85 1.29 20.38
C GLY A 109 -1.68 2.27 20.24
N LEU A 110 -1.16 2.79 21.35
CA LEU A 110 -0.01 3.68 21.39
C LEU A 110 1.26 3.00 20.86
N GLU A 111 1.54 1.75 21.23
CA GLU A 111 2.70 1.01 20.71
C GLU A 111 2.57 0.77 19.19
N ALA A 112 1.39 0.35 18.72
CA ALA A 112 1.14 0.09 17.30
C ALA A 112 1.28 1.36 16.44
N THR A 113 0.62 2.44 16.84
CA THR A 113 0.68 3.77 16.18
C THR A 113 2.11 4.30 16.15
N LYS A 114 2.84 4.21 17.27
CA LYS A 114 4.24 4.65 17.38
C LYS A 114 5.18 3.79 16.52
N ARG A 115 4.93 2.48 16.39
CA ARG A 115 5.69 1.58 15.50
C ARG A 115 5.47 1.93 14.02
N GLU A 116 4.21 2.10 13.57
CA GLU A 116 3.93 2.45 12.17
C GLU A 116 4.53 3.83 11.81
N LEU A 117 4.41 4.81 12.72
CA LEU A 117 4.96 6.15 12.54
C LEU A 117 6.49 6.13 12.40
N ASN A 118 7.17 5.31 13.21
CA ASN A 118 8.62 5.13 13.12
C ASN A 118 9.02 4.44 11.80
N ASP A 119 8.37 3.33 11.44
CA ASP A 119 8.62 2.61 10.17
C ASP A 119 8.47 3.54 8.95
N ILE A 120 7.45 4.40 8.94
CA ILE A 120 7.23 5.38 7.87
C ILE A 120 8.33 6.44 7.87
N ARG A 121 8.64 7.06 9.01
CA ARG A 121 9.67 8.11 9.12
C ARG A 121 11.05 7.62 8.68
N ASN A 122 11.42 6.39 9.05
CA ASN A 122 12.70 5.78 8.66
C ASN A 122 12.73 5.49 7.14
N SER A 123 11.63 4.98 6.59
CA SER A 123 11.50 4.73 5.14
C SER A 123 11.53 6.02 4.30
N LEU A 124 11.06 7.15 4.85
CA LEU A 124 11.08 8.45 4.16
C LEU A 124 12.47 9.11 4.18
N GLN A 125 13.19 9.04 5.32
CA GLN A 125 14.56 9.54 5.47
C GLN A 125 15.58 8.75 4.62
N GLY A 126 15.27 7.49 4.32
CA GLY A 126 16.18 6.58 3.61
C GLY A 126 17.22 5.97 4.55
N PRO A 127 18.22 5.24 4.02
CA PRO A 127 19.26 4.63 4.85
C PRO A 127 20.24 5.70 5.36
N THR A 128 19.87 6.40 6.44
CA THR A 128 20.82 7.07 7.32
C THR A 128 21.74 6.01 7.93
N ALA A 129 23.02 6.04 7.55
CA ALA A 129 24.01 5.04 7.92
C ALA A 129 24.53 5.20 9.36
N GLU A 130 23.63 5.33 10.36
CA GLU A 130 24.02 5.48 11.77
C GLU A 130 22.89 5.10 12.76
N THR A 131 22.73 3.80 13.02
CA THR A 131 22.30 3.29 14.35
C THR A 131 23.03 1.99 14.67
N ALA A 132 24.35 2.00 14.49
CA ALA A 132 25.23 0.91 14.90
C ALA A 132 25.76 1.17 16.32
N ILE A 133 24.87 1.02 17.32
CA ILE A 133 25.26 0.89 18.73
C ILE A 133 24.55 -0.33 19.29
N GLU A 134 25.09 -1.51 18.98
CA GLU A 134 24.99 -2.63 19.90
C GLU A 134 25.88 -2.29 21.11
N GLU A 135 25.36 -2.33 22.33
CA GLU A 135 26.20 -2.20 23.53
C GLU A 135 26.92 -3.53 23.79
N PRO A 136 28.27 -3.58 23.71
CA PRO A 136 29.01 -4.80 24.01
C PRO A 136 29.05 -5.01 25.53
N SER A 137 28.13 -5.82 26.04
CA SER A 137 28.10 -6.20 27.47
C SER A 137 29.30 -7.10 27.80
N THR A 138 30.41 -6.47 28.19
CA THR A 138 31.66 -7.14 28.54
C THR A 138 31.59 -7.64 29.99
N VAL A 139 31.52 -8.96 30.16
CA VAL A 139 31.80 -9.62 31.45
C VAL A 139 32.65 -10.87 31.20
N GLU A 140 33.93 -10.72 31.52
CA GLU A 140 34.89 -11.66 32.11
C GLU A 140 34.83 -13.18 31.79
N GLU A 141 36.03 -13.70 31.52
CA GLU A 141 36.45 -15.09 31.39
C GLU A 141 36.22 -15.93 32.69
N PRO A 142 36.28 -17.29 32.65
CA PRO A 142 37.58 -17.96 32.47
C PRO A 142 37.58 -19.23 31.59
N THR A 143 38.61 -19.34 30.76
CA THR A 143 39.57 -20.45 30.68
C THR A 143 39.04 -21.89 30.82
N SER A 144 39.21 -22.65 29.74
CA SER A 144 39.85 -23.96 29.81
C SER A 144 40.67 -24.17 28.54
N GLU A 145 41.98 -24.35 28.70
CA GLU A 145 42.82 -24.90 27.63
C GLU A 145 42.46 -26.39 27.46
N GLU A 146 42.32 -26.86 26.22
CA GLU A 146 42.72 -28.22 25.90
C GLU A 146 43.32 -28.24 24.49
N THR A 147 44.62 -28.49 24.43
CA THR A 147 45.39 -28.63 23.19
C THR A 147 45.42 -30.09 22.76
N GLU A 148 44.95 -30.39 21.55
CA GLU A 148 45.54 -31.48 20.77
C GLU A 148 45.82 -31.02 19.35
N THR A 149 46.74 -31.70 18.67
CA THR A 149 47.44 -31.23 17.46
C THR A 149 47.58 -32.40 16.47
N ALA A 150 47.84 -32.09 15.19
CA ALA A 150 48.19 -33.03 14.12
C ALA A 150 47.04 -33.95 13.62
N GLU A 151 47.02 -34.44 12.37
CA GLU A 151 47.77 -34.11 11.14
C GLU A 151 47.15 -34.86 9.92
N ALA A 152 47.32 -34.31 8.70
CA ALA A 152 47.10 -34.97 7.38
C ALA A 152 45.65 -35.44 7.02
N GLU A 153 45.24 -35.66 5.77
CA GLU A 153 45.79 -35.29 4.44
C GLU A 153 44.65 -35.02 3.41
N LYS A 154 44.96 -34.82 2.11
CA LYS A 154 44.00 -34.35 1.08
C LYS A 154 44.46 -34.69 -0.36
N PRO A 155 43.59 -34.83 -1.40
CA PRO A 155 42.28 -35.49 -1.48
C PRO A 155 42.45 -36.88 -2.18
N PRO A 156 42.36 -37.13 -3.53
CA PRO A 156 41.62 -36.57 -4.68
C PRO A 156 40.66 -37.56 -5.42
N ALA A 157 39.85 -37.03 -6.37
CA ALA A 157 39.16 -37.72 -7.49
C ALA A 157 38.04 -38.76 -7.13
N GLU A 158 37.12 -39.14 -8.04
CA GLU A 158 36.90 -38.74 -9.45
C GLU A 158 35.40 -38.53 -9.80
N LEU A 159 35.14 -38.17 -11.05
CA LEU A 159 33.86 -37.86 -11.70
C LEU A 159 32.94 -39.08 -11.87
N GLU A 160 31.62 -38.86 -11.91
CA GLU A 160 30.77 -39.37 -12.99
C GLU A 160 29.71 -38.31 -13.39
N GLN A 161 29.21 -38.41 -14.62
CA GLN A 161 28.16 -37.54 -15.19
C GLN A 161 26.92 -38.38 -15.56
N THR A 162 26.00 -37.81 -16.36
CA THR A 162 24.77 -38.43 -16.90
C THR A 162 23.67 -38.73 -15.86
N THR A 163 22.37 -38.62 -16.17
CA THR A 163 21.69 -38.30 -17.45
C THR A 163 20.80 -37.06 -17.35
N VAL A 164 20.62 -36.36 -18.48
CA VAL A 164 19.48 -35.44 -18.68
C VAL A 164 18.24 -36.29 -18.99
N SER A 165 17.08 -35.91 -18.43
CA SER A 165 15.78 -36.26 -18.99
C SER A 165 14.85 -35.06 -18.89
N TYR A 166 14.00 -34.87 -19.91
CA TYR A 166 13.10 -33.75 -20.06
C TYR A 166 11.88 -34.25 -20.84
N GLU A 167 10.70 -34.32 -20.22
CA GLU A 167 9.48 -34.79 -20.88
C GLU A 167 8.28 -33.89 -20.53
N GLU A 168 7.89 -33.10 -21.52
CA GLU A 168 6.59 -32.46 -21.70
C GLU A 168 6.47 -32.12 -23.21
N PRO A 169 5.28 -32.02 -23.83
CA PRO A 169 3.94 -32.36 -23.32
C PRO A 169 3.23 -33.43 -24.19
N GLN A 170 2.01 -33.78 -23.81
CA GLN A 170 0.99 -34.27 -24.76
C GLN A 170 -0.28 -33.41 -24.64
N ILE A 171 -0.89 -33.16 -25.79
CA ILE A 171 -2.10 -32.36 -25.98
C ILE A 171 -3.22 -33.33 -26.32
N GLU A 172 -4.39 -33.18 -25.70
CA GLU A 172 -5.62 -33.86 -26.13
C GLU A 172 -6.65 -32.80 -26.52
N GLU A 173 -7.19 -32.90 -27.72
CA GLU A 173 -7.92 -31.82 -28.41
C GLU A 173 -9.35 -32.26 -28.74
N GLN A 174 -10.33 -31.85 -27.92
CA GLN A 174 -11.76 -31.96 -28.26
C GLN A 174 -12.60 -30.86 -27.60
N LYS A 175 -13.67 -30.32 -28.20
CA LYS A 175 -13.96 -30.03 -29.62
C LYS A 175 -15.17 -29.08 -29.66
N GLU A 176 -14.96 -27.89 -30.23
CA GLU A 176 -15.87 -27.14 -31.11
C GLU A 176 -17.35 -27.62 -31.23
N LEU A 177 -18.30 -26.78 -30.78
CA LEU A 177 -19.25 -26.13 -31.70
C LEU A 177 -19.92 -24.88 -31.08
N GLU A 178 -20.34 -23.95 -31.93
CA GLU A 178 -21.01 -22.68 -31.60
C GLU A 178 -22.52 -22.70 -31.90
N VAL A 179 -23.27 -21.74 -31.33
CA VAL A 179 -24.52 -21.14 -31.88
C VAL A 179 -25.74 -22.11 -31.96
N GLU A 180 -26.98 -21.73 -31.59
CA GLU A 180 -27.75 -20.57 -32.05
C GLU A 180 -28.85 -20.09 -31.07
N THR A 181 -29.37 -18.89 -31.35
CA THR A 181 -30.60 -18.27 -30.83
C THR A 181 -31.85 -19.13 -30.97
N SER A 182 -32.76 -19.04 -29.99
CA SER A 182 -34.21 -19.04 -30.27
C SER A 182 -34.99 -18.29 -29.20
N GLU A 183 -36.04 -17.57 -29.61
CA GLU A 183 -37.02 -16.94 -28.70
C GLU A 183 -38.24 -17.86 -28.47
N GLU A 184 -39.16 -17.35 -27.63
CA GLU A 184 -40.64 -17.52 -27.66
C GLU A 184 -41.41 -18.38 -26.62
N THR A 185 -42.28 -17.64 -25.90
CA THR A 185 -43.67 -17.89 -25.43
C THR A 185 -44.11 -18.98 -24.42
N SER A 186 -45.10 -18.55 -23.63
CA SER A 186 -46.17 -19.29 -22.91
C SER A 186 -45.80 -20.16 -21.67
N GLU A 187 -46.56 -20.16 -20.56
CA GLU A 187 -47.73 -19.31 -20.19
C GLU A 187 -48.06 -19.38 -18.68
N VAL A 188 -49.21 -18.78 -18.30
CA VAL A 188 -50.01 -18.92 -17.05
C VAL A 188 -50.04 -17.70 -16.12
N SER A 189 -51.18 -16.98 -16.22
CA SER A 189 -51.86 -16.21 -15.17
C SER A 189 -53.17 -16.97 -14.80
N PRO A 190 -54.05 -16.56 -13.85
CA PRO A 190 -54.21 -15.27 -13.13
C PRO A 190 -54.26 -15.49 -11.58
N ALA A 191 -54.78 -14.65 -10.67
CA ALA A 191 -55.60 -13.43 -10.77
C ALA A 191 -55.49 -12.47 -9.56
N ALA A 192 -55.79 -11.20 -9.82
CA ALA A 192 -56.49 -10.20 -8.99
C ALA A 192 -56.36 -10.17 -7.44
N SER A 193 -55.97 -8.99 -6.94
CA SER A 193 -56.77 -8.26 -5.94
C SER A 193 -56.50 -6.75 -6.08
N GLU A 194 -57.57 -5.94 -6.04
CA GLU A 194 -57.52 -4.47 -6.11
C GLU A 194 -57.39 -3.85 -4.71
N SER A 195 -57.02 -2.57 -4.61
CA SER A 195 -56.99 -1.83 -3.34
C SER A 195 -57.29 -0.35 -3.56
N GLU A 196 -58.47 0.08 -3.14
CA GLU A 196 -59.00 1.45 -3.24
C GLU A 196 -59.48 1.93 -1.86
N SER A 197 -59.16 3.18 -1.49
CA SER A 197 -59.73 3.94 -0.36
C SER A 197 -59.49 3.38 1.07
N SER A 198 -59.57 4.15 2.17
CA SER A 198 -60.13 5.50 2.38
C SER A 198 -59.46 6.27 3.56
N GLU A 199 -59.98 7.45 3.90
CA GLU A 199 -59.34 8.51 4.72
C GLU A 199 -59.59 8.44 6.25
N SER A 200 -58.69 9.05 7.04
CA SER A 200 -58.99 9.88 8.24
C SER A 200 -57.68 10.57 8.70
N SER A 201 -57.47 11.87 8.52
CA SER A 201 -58.10 13.00 9.24
C SER A 201 -57.74 13.08 10.73
N ILE A 202 -56.74 13.92 11.02
CA ILE A 202 -56.69 14.84 12.16
C ILE A 202 -55.89 16.08 11.70
N GLY A 203 -56.16 17.26 12.25
CA GLY A 203 -55.42 18.47 11.89
C GLY A 203 -55.56 19.56 12.93
N GLU A 204 -54.52 20.36 13.11
CA GLU A 204 -54.51 21.57 13.94
C GLU A 204 -53.78 22.69 13.19
N ASP A 205 -54.35 23.90 13.24
CA ASP A 205 -53.83 25.09 12.58
C ASP A 205 -52.57 25.66 13.25
N TYR A 206 -51.61 26.11 12.43
CA TYR A 206 -51.10 27.47 12.60
C TYR A 206 -50.62 28.06 11.27
N SER A 207 -51.35 29.06 10.79
CA SER A 207 -50.87 29.95 9.72
C SER A 207 -50.00 31.05 10.30
N THR A 208 -48.82 31.26 9.73
CA THR A 208 -48.11 32.55 9.80
C THR A 208 -47.33 32.74 8.51
N THR A 209 -47.72 33.75 7.74
CA THR A 209 -47.01 34.23 6.56
C THR A 209 -45.69 34.89 6.94
N TYR A 210 -44.66 34.79 6.08
CA TYR A 210 -44.15 35.96 5.33
C TYR A 210 -43.04 35.61 4.31
N HIS A 211 -43.00 36.38 3.21
CA HIS A 211 -41.96 36.49 2.17
C HIS A 211 -41.23 35.23 1.68
N SER A 212 -41.66 34.77 0.50
CA SER A 212 -40.71 34.45 -0.57
C SER A 212 -39.97 35.72 -1.01
N ASP A 213 -38.69 35.60 -1.38
CA ASP A 213 -38.04 36.41 -2.43
C ASP A 213 -36.71 35.73 -2.85
N GLU A 214 -36.85 34.76 -3.76
CA GLU A 214 -35.84 34.51 -4.80
C GLU A 214 -36.38 35.20 -6.08
N PRO A 215 -35.54 35.71 -7.01
CA PRO A 215 -34.73 34.77 -7.80
C PRO A 215 -33.40 35.28 -8.39
N SER A 216 -32.62 34.31 -8.89
CA SER A 216 -31.95 34.33 -10.21
C SER A 216 -30.67 35.16 -10.50
N ASN A 217 -29.71 34.42 -11.11
CA ASN A 217 -28.97 34.78 -12.33
C ASN A 217 -27.86 35.87 -12.19
N THR A 218 -26.58 35.60 -12.50
CA THR A 218 -26.10 35.07 -13.79
C THR A 218 -24.82 34.22 -13.71
N SER A 219 -24.65 33.36 -14.71
CA SER A 219 -23.36 32.77 -15.08
C SER A 219 -22.59 33.72 -16.01
N SER A 220 -21.28 33.86 -15.79
CA SER A 220 -20.33 34.06 -16.90
C SER A 220 -18.94 33.57 -16.53
N TRP A 221 -18.26 32.96 -17.49
CA TRP A 221 -16.81 32.72 -17.46
C TRP A 221 -16.15 33.86 -18.23
N GLU A 222 -15.04 34.41 -17.76
CA GLU A 222 -14.23 35.31 -18.59
C GLU A 222 -12.75 34.91 -18.65
N THR A 223 -12.24 34.91 -19.87
CA THR A 223 -10.93 34.38 -20.25
C THR A 223 -9.98 35.53 -20.53
N LYS A 224 -8.73 35.45 -20.07
CA LYS A 224 -7.68 36.41 -20.47
C LYS A 224 -7.41 36.31 -21.97
N PRO A 225 -7.12 37.44 -22.63
CA PRO A 225 -5.89 37.49 -23.43
C PRO A 225 -5.03 38.73 -23.16
N SER A 226 -3.86 38.75 -23.78
CA SER A 226 -2.77 39.73 -23.63
C SER A 226 -3.05 41.10 -24.25
N THR A 227 -2.30 42.11 -23.77
CA THR A 227 -1.70 43.15 -24.63
C THR A 227 -0.26 43.41 -24.16
N GLU A 228 0.63 43.72 -25.10
CA GLU A 228 2.00 44.18 -24.85
C GLU A 228 2.03 45.65 -24.39
N TYR A 229 3.09 46.05 -23.67
CA TYR A 229 3.92 47.23 -23.97
C TYR A 229 5.23 47.22 -23.17
#